data_AF-A0A7C6EVK7-F1
#
_entry.id   AF-A0A7C6EVK7-F1
#
_cell.length_a   1.000
_cell.length_b   1.000
_cell.length_c   1.000
_cell.angle_alpha   90.00
_cell.angle_beta   90.00
_cell.angle_gamma   90.00
#
_symmetry.space_group_name_H-M   'P 1'
#
loop_
_entity.id
_entity.type
_entity.pdbx_description
1 polymer ?
#
loop_
_entity_poly.entity_id
_entity_poly.type
_entity_poly.pdbx_seq_one_letter_code
_entity_poly.pdbx_strand_id
1 'polypeptide(L)'
;MTNEETEKNLEAARQLIEKIKEQLGYENEKIEEFKLKMYRENDFKVSKFQAYTGPNYYLDRAALVFNIFISPVGDSVNFFKEHVSKVFPKAVEWETPYVIDLFCKVLLETLKMDIDLFINKYSISTDGDEYVVAIEYLDKKVAKEAVYLVSDWFYAITNDDEKFDFVKKWQELQAKFDKTLYGGPTIYSLIEAGLKRNIPVIYLYEENQFMWGYGKKQLRGRSTTFHNDGIKDTEFTMYKDMVGDFLVKCGFPTPQGTNCYTEEEVLEAVKKLSFPVVVKPVAGHKGQGVTTGIENEAQALEAFRKIVKAAQDEGVNFDGALVQQQIYGTDHRLLAVGGKFVAALERVPAYVDGDGVNTIEKLIEEENKKIIRLDNARSPLCKIKIDENLIDFLKLQGLTLNDVPKAGERITLRRVANISAGGVSINVTDKIHPLNVKMVEDIASYFNVRCLGIDVLAQDIAKPWTEGNFGIIEINAGPGVFMHLAPAYGGSIDVPGKIILSHFKRPENSRI
;
A
#
# COMPACT_ATOMS: atom_id res chain seq x y z
N MET A 1 -38.55 -16.81 -86.28
CA MET A 1 -37.50 -16.21 -85.43
C MET A 1 -36.22 -16.92 -85.79
N THR A 2 -35.32 -16.23 -86.48
CA THR A 2 -34.05 -16.76 -87.00
C THR A 2 -33.08 -17.07 -85.84
N ASN A 3 -32.13 -18.00 -86.03
CA ASN A 3 -31.11 -18.33 -85.04
C ASN A 3 -30.37 -17.07 -84.52
N GLU A 4 -30.16 -16.07 -85.38
CA GLU A 4 -29.60 -14.75 -85.01
C GLU A 4 -30.40 -13.99 -83.95
N GLU A 5 -31.74 -14.04 -84.01
CA GLU A 5 -32.61 -13.32 -83.08
C GLU A 5 -32.58 -13.95 -81.69
N THR A 6 -32.40 -15.27 -81.64
CA THR A 6 -32.28 -16.05 -80.40
C THR A 6 -30.91 -15.85 -79.76
N GLU A 7 -29.84 -15.82 -80.57
CA GLU A 7 -28.46 -15.58 -80.14
C GLU A 7 -28.28 -14.15 -79.61
N LYS A 8 -28.88 -13.16 -80.29
CA LYS A 8 -28.89 -11.76 -79.85
C LYS A 8 -29.65 -11.54 -78.54
N ASN A 9 -30.74 -12.28 -78.30
CA ASN A 9 -31.47 -12.24 -77.03
C ASN A 9 -30.69 -12.91 -75.89
N LEU A 10 -29.94 -13.98 -76.17
CA LEU A 10 -29.03 -14.63 -75.21
C LEU A 10 -27.84 -13.74 -74.84
N GLU A 11 -27.26 -13.04 -75.82
CA GLU A 11 -26.21 -12.02 -75.62
C GLU A 11 -26.71 -10.89 -74.72
N ALA A 12 -27.91 -10.36 -74.99
CA ALA A 12 -28.55 -9.32 -74.19
C ALA A 12 -28.86 -9.78 -72.75
N ALA A 13 -29.30 -11.04 -72.58
CA ALA A 13 -29.52 -11.61 -71.26
C ALA A 13 -28.22 -11.77 -70.46
N ARG A 14 -27.11 -12.19 -71.10
CA ARG A 14 -25.78 -12.27 -70.46
C ARG A 14 -25.27 -10.90 -70.04
N GLN A 15 -25.40 -9.89 -70.90
CA GLN A 15 -25.03 -8.52 -70.58
C GLN A 15 -25.87 -7.93 -69.43
N LEU A 16 -27.16 -8.26 -69.37
CA LEU A 16 -28.03 -7.86 -68.26
C LEU A 16 -27.62 -8.54 -66.94
N ILE A 17 -27.29 -9.84 -66.97
CA ILE A 17 -26.81 -10.57 -65.79
C ILE A 17 -25.49 -9.99 -65.28
N GLU A 18 -24.54 -9.67 -66.16
CA GLU A 18 -23.28 -9.03 -65.74
C GLU A 18 -23.51 -7.64 -65.15
N LYS A 19 -24.38 -6.82 -65.75
CA LYS A 19 -24.78 -5.52 -65.16
C LYS A 19 -25.43 -5.66 -63.78
N ILE A 20 -26.27 -6.67 -63.58
CA ILE A 20 -26.89 -6.95 -62.28
C ILE A 20 -25.83 -7.40 -61.26
N LYS A 21 -24.85 -8.22 -61.65
CA LYS A 21 -23.74 -8.61 -60.76
C LYS A 21 -22.88 -7.43 -60.37
N GLU A 22 -22.53 -6.56 -61.32
CA GLU A 22 -21.79 -5.32 -61.05
C GLU A 22 -22.57 -4.41 -60.08
N GLN A 23 -23.88 -4.26 -60.30
CA GLN A 23 -24.73 -3.46 -59.41
C GLN A 23 -24.84 -4.07 -58.00
N LEU A 24 -25.02 -5.39 -57.88
CA LEU A 24 -25.02 -6.09 -56.59
C LEU A 24 -23.67 -5.98 -55.87
N GLY A 25 -22.56 -6.03 -56.61
CA GLY A 25 -21.22 -5.80 -56.06
C GLY A 25 -21.10 -4.40 -55.46
N TYR A 26 -21.51 -3.37 -56.21
CA TYR A 26 -21.49 -1.98 -55.75
C TYR A 26 -22.44 -1.71 -54.56
N GLU A 27 -23.63 -2.30 -54.57
CA GLU A 27 -24.58 -2.21 -53.45
C GLU A 27 -24.04 -2.92 -52.19
N ASN A 28 -23.38 -4.08 -52.35
CA ASN A 28 -22.70 -4.76 -51.24
C ASN A 28 -21.55 -3.94 -50.67
N GLU A 29 -20.71 -3.33 -51.52
CA GLU A 29 -19.64 -2.42 -51.07
C GLU A 29 -20.19 -1.24 -50.26
N LYS A 30 -21.29 -0.62 -50.74
CA LYS A 30 -21.99 0.45 -50.01
C LYS A 30 -22.58 -0.01 -48.68
N ILE A 31 -23.16 -1.22 -48.63
CA ILE A 31 -23.69 -1.80 -47.41
C ILE A 31 -22.55 -2.06 -46.41
N GLU A 32 -21.41 -2.59 -46.87
CA GLU A 32 -20.24 -2.81 -46.02
C GLU A 32 -19.63 -1.48 -45.54
N GLU A 33 -19.57 -0.45 -46.37
CA GLU A 33 -19.13 0.90 -45.98
C GLU A 33 -20.09 1.52 -44.94
N PHE A 34 -21.40 1.37 -45.13
CA PHE A 34 -22.41 1.84 -44.19
C PHE A 34 -22.35 1.08 -42.86
N LYS A 35 -22.20 -0.26 -42.90
CA LYS A 35 -21.98 -1.09 -41.72
C LYS A 35 -20.71 -0.69 -40.99
N LEU A 36 -19.59 -0.50 -41.71
CA LEU A 36 -18.32 -0.07 -41.15
C LEU A 36 -18.49 1.27 -40.41
N LYS A 37 -19.19 2.22 -41.03
CA LYS A 37 -19.47 3.53 -40.41
C LYS A 37 -20.36 3.41 -39.16
N MET A 38 -21.43 2.63 -39.24
CA MET A 38 -22.36 2.40 -38.13
C MET A 38 -21.69 1.66 -36.95
N TYR A 39 -20.85 0.67 -37.25
CA TYR A 39 -20.14 -0.10 -36.24
C TYR A 39 -18.98 0.70 -35.64
N ARG A 40 -18.27 1.52 -36.43
CA ARG A 40 -17.21 2.41 -35.92
C ARG A 40 -17.73 3.38 -34.88
N GLU A 41 -18.93 3.94 -35.05
CA GLU A 41 -19.52 4.88 -34.07
C GLU A 41 -19.84 4.23 -32.70
N ASN A 42 -20.00 2.91 -32.66
CA ASN A 42 -20.31 2.17 -31.43
C ASN A 42 -19.17 1.27 -30.97
N ASP A 43 -18.03 1.28 -31.64
CA ASP A 43 -16.92 0.40 -31.33
C ASP A 43 -16.40 0.66 -29.90
N PHE A 44 -16.04 -0.40 -29.19
CA PHE A 44 -15.68 -0.42 -27.77
C PHE A 44 -16.72 0.14 -26.80
N LYS A 45 -17.95 0.46 -27.22
CA LYS A 45 -18.97 1.03 -26.32
C LYS A 45 -19.32 0.06 -25.19
N VAL A 46 -19.17 0.54 -23.96
CA VAL A 46 -19.45 -0.23 -22.74
C VAL A 46 -20.82 0.08 -22.14
N SER A 47 -21.53 -0.94 -21.68
CA SER A 47 -22.90 -0.84 -21.15
C SER A 47 -23.19 -1.88 -20.05
N LYS A 48 -24.41 -1.87 -19.49
CA LYS A 48 -24.92 -2.89 -18.54
C LYS A 48 -24.00 -3.25 -17.35
N PHE A 49 -23.45 -2.25 -16.67
CA PHE A 49 -22.58 -2.46 -15.52
C PHE A 49 -23.32 -3.06 -14.31
N GLN A 50 -22.79 -4.16 -13.77
CA GLN A 50 -23.22 -4.78 -12.52
C GLN A 50 -22.00 -5.17 -11.67
N ALA A 51 -21.99 -4.78 -10.39
CA ALA A 51 -20.90 -5.13 -9.47
C ALA A 51 -21.36 -6.23 -8.50
N TYR A 52 -20.54 -7.27 -8.36
CA TYR A 52 -20.70 -8.35 -7.39
C TYR A 52 -19.60 -8.25 -6.35
N THR A 53 -19.97 -8.22 -5.06
CA THR A 53 -19.03 -8.02 -3.95
C THR A 53 -18.33 -9.30 -3.47
N GLY A 54 -18.72 -10.46 -4.00
CA GLY A 54 -18.16 -11.76 -3.65
C GLY A 54 -18.24 -12.75 -4.82
N PRO A 55 -17.96 -14.05 -4.56
CA PRO A 55 -18.10 -15.11 -5.54
C PRO A 55 -19.47 -15.07 -6.22
N ASN A 56 -19.47 -15.21 -7.54
CA ASN A 56 -20.64 -15.07 -8.38
C ASN A 56 -20.55 -16.05 -9.56
N TYR A 57 -21.52 -15.97 -10.47
CA TYR A 57 -21.59 -16.83 -11.65
C TYR A 57 -20.34 -16.75 -12.54
N TYR A 58 -19.73 -15.57 -12.66
CA TYR A 58 -18.62 -15.31 -13.57
C TYR A 58 -17.26 -15.60 -12.93
N LEU A 59 -17.05 -15.16 -11.68
CA LEU A 59 -15.78 -15.30 -10.97
C LEU A 59 -15.97 -15.83 -9.54
N ASP A 60 -14.97 -16.54 -9.03
CA ASP A 60 -14.92 -17.05 -7.65
C ASP A 60 -14.62 -15.96 -6.59
N ARG A 61 -14.82 -14.70 -6.93
CA ARG A 61 -14.47 -13.49 -6.17
C ARG A 61 -15.28 -12.29 -6.68
N ALA A 62 -15.11 -11.13 -6.05
CA ALA A 62 -15.74 -9.89 -6.49
C ALA A 62 -15.46 -9.60 -7.97
N ALA A 63 -16.51 -9.24 -8.72
CA ALA A 63 -16.44 -9.05 -10.17
C ALA A 63 -17.26 -7.84 -10.60
N LEU A 64 -16.68 -6.99 -11.45
CA LEU A 64 -17.41 -5.97 -12.19
C LEU A 64 -17.75 -6.57 -13.54
N VAL A 65 -19.04 -6.72 -13.81
CA VAL A 65 -19.57 -7.27 -15.06
C VAL A 65 -20.10 -6.12 -15.90
N PHE A 66 -19.78 -6.13 -17.19
CA PHE A 66 -20.26 -5.14 -18.14
C PHE A 66 -20.33 -5.75 -19.54
N ASN A 67 -21.14 -5.16 -20.40
CA ASN A 67 -21.16 -5.49 -21.81
C ASN A 67 -20.25 -4.54 -22.56
N ILE A 68 -19.59 -5.05 -23.60
CA ILE A 68 -18.82 -4.26 -24.55
C ILE A 68 -19.14 -4.70 -25.97
N PHE A 69 -19.48 -3.72 -26.82
CA PHE A 69 -19.58 -3.94 -28.24
C PHE A 69 -18.19 -3.78 -28.88
N ILE A 70 -17.75 -4.77 -29.65
CA ILE A 70 -16.54 -4.66 -30.49
C ILE A 70 -16.98 -4.99 -31.91
N SER A 71 -16.67 -4.09 -32.84
CA SER A 71 -17.08 -4.24 -34.23
C SER A 71 -16.58 -5.57 -34.80
N PRO A 72 -17.45 -6.39 -35.44
CA PRO A 72 -17.02 -7.60 -36.13
C PRO A 72 -16.20 -7.29 -37.39
N VAL A 73 -16.29 -6.05 -37.89
CA VAL A 73 -15.52 -5.53 -39.02
C VAL A 73 -14.69 -4.35 -38.53
N GLY A 74 -13.40 -4.59 -38.27
CA GLY A 74 -12.53 -3.60 -37.64
C GLY A 74 -11.07 -4.00 -37.69
N ASP A 75 -10.23 -3.24 -36.98
CA ASP A 75 -8.79 -3.45 -36.97
C ASP A 75 -8.39 -4.76 -36.28
N SER A 76 -7.27 -5.32 -36.74
CA SER A 76 -6.76 -6.59 -36.21
C SER A 76 -6.20 -6.43 -34.80
N VAL A 77 -6.11 -7.54 -34.05
CA VAL A 77 -5.45 -7.54 -32.74
C VAL A 77 -3.99 -7.06 -32.82
N ASN A 78 -3.29 -7.29 -33.93
CA ASN A 78 -1.91 -6.83 -34.12
C ASN A 78 -1.82 -5.31 -34.23
N PHE A 79 -2.79 -4.67 -34.90
CA PHE A 79 -2.86 -3.21 -34.98
C PHE A 79 -3.00 -2.57 -33.60
N PHE A 80 -3.91 -3.10 -32.76
CA PHE A 80 -4.05 -2.61 -31.39
C PHE A 80 -2.80 -2.92 -30.55
N LYS A 81 -2.19 -4.10 -30.71
CA LYS A 81 -0.95 -4.45 -30.00
C LYS A 81 0.19 -3.48 -30.25
N GLU A 82 0.37 -2.99 -31.47
CA GLU A 82 1.41 -2.01 -31.80
C GLU A 82 1.23 -0.71 -31.00
N HIS A 83 -0.01 -0.27 -30.81
CA HIS A 83 -0.34 0.92 -30.03
C HIS A 83 -0.21 0.66 -28.52
N VAL A 84 -0.78 -0.44 -28.05
CA VAL A 84 -0.77 -0.84 -26.64
C VAL A 84 0.67 -1.03 -26.14
N SER A 85 1.55 -1.60 -26.97
CA SER A 85 2.94 -1.88 -26.59
C SER A 85 3.78 -0.63 -26.34
N LYS A 86 3.36 0.54 -26.85
CA LYS A 86 4.01 1.83 -26.55
C LYS A 86 3.83 2.23 -25.08
N VAL A 87 2.71 1.83 -24.46
CA VAL A 87 2.39 2.10 -23.05
C VAL A 87 2.73 0.90 -22.16
N PHE A 88 2.43 -0.30 -22.63
CA PHE A 88 2.68 -1.56 -21.93
C PHE A 88 3.66 -2.40 -22.75
N PRO A 89 4.99 -2.23 -22.61
CA PRO A 89 5.98 -2.94 -23.44
C PRO A 89 5.83 -4.46 -23.45
N LYS A 90 5.35 -5.05 -22.34
CA LYS A 90 5.08 -6.50 -22.23
C LYS A 90 3.92 -6.99 -23.09
N ALA A 91 3.10 -6.10 -23.66
CA ALA A 91 1.95 -6.46 -24.48
C ALA A 91 2.31 -7.21 -25.76
N VAL A 92 3.55 -7.02 -26.24
CA VAL A 92 4.10 -7.77 -27.38
C VAL A 92 4.11 -9.28 -27.11
N GLU A 93 4.34 -9.68 -25.86
CA GLU A 93 4.46 -11.08 -25.44
C GLU A 93 3.10 -11.72 -25.07
N TRP A 94 2.01 -10.96 -25.04
CA TRP A 94 0.71 -11.48 -24.61
C TRP A 94 0.06 -12.35 -25.68
N GLU A 95 -0.31 -13.57 -25.31
CA GLU A 95 -1.16 -14.44 -26.12
C GLU A 95 -2.62 -13.98 -26.04
N THR A 96 -3.05 -13.22 -27.05
CA THR A 96 -4.41 -12.65 -27.16
C THR A 96 -4.92 -12.89 -28.59
N PRO A 97 -5.67 -13.98 -28.84
CA PRO A 97 -6.11 -14.33 -30.19
C PRO A 97 -7.14 -13.34 -30.74
N TYR A 98 -7.96 -12.72 -29.88
CA TYR A 98 -8.98 -11.75 -30.27
C TYR A 98 -8.74 -10.38 -29.64
N VAL A 99 -9.33 -9.33 -30.24
CA VAL A 99 -9.27 -7.95 -29.72
C VAL A 99 -9.84 -7.87 -28.31
N ILE A 100 -10.90 -8.63 -28.00
CA ILE A 100 -11.49 -8.68 -26.66
C ILE A 100 -10.51 -9.25 -25.61
N ASP A 101 -9.64 -10.20 -25.98
CA ASP A 101 -8.63 -10.73 -25.07
C ASP A 101 -7.59 -9.67 -24.74
N LEU A 102 -7.14 -8.93 -25.77
CA LEU A 102 -6.21 -7.82 -25.59
C LEU A 102 -6.82 -6.72 -24.73
N PHE A 103 -8.08 -6.34 -25.00
CA PHE A 103 -8.83 -5.38 -24.20
C PHE A 103 -8.86 -5.79 -22.72
N CYS A 104 -9.22 -7.04 -22.42
CA CYS A 104 -9.28 -7.55 -21.05
C CYS A 104 -7.89 -7.58 -20.38
N LYS A 105 -6.83 -7.92 -21.12
CA LYS A 105 -5.46 -7.88 -20.60
C LYS A 105 -5.00 -6.45 -20.29
N VAL A 106 -5.27 -5.50 -21.17
CA VAL A 106 -4.99 -4.08 -20.92
C VAL A 106 -5.79 -3.59 -19.71
N LEU A 107 -7.06 -3.94 -19.60
CA LEU A 107 -7.90 -3.57 -18.46
C LEU A 107 -7.35 -4.14 -17.15
N LEU A 108 -6.92 -5.40 -17.12
CA LEU A 108 -6.25 -5.99 -15.96
C LEU A 108 -4.99 -5.20 -15.59
N GLU A 109 -4.08 -4.96 -16.54
CA GLU A 109 -2.83 -4.24 -16.25
C GLU A 109 -3.08 -2.78 -15.85
N THR A 110 -4.11 -2.14 -16.41
CA THR A 110 -4.56 -0.80 -15.99
C THR A 110 -5.03 -0.82 -14.53
N LEU A 111 -5.81 -1.84 -14.15
CA LEU A 111 -6.31 -2.04 -12.80
C LEU A 111 -5.22 -2.44 -11.80
N LYS A 112 -4.09 -2.96 -12.26
CA LYS A 112 -2.96 -3.28 -11.39
C LYS A 112 -2.30 -2.05 -10.78
N MET A 113 -2.56 -0.84 -11.31
CA MET A 113 -1.98 0.39 -10.77
C MET A 113 -0.43 0.33 -10.79
N ASP A 114 0.23 1.39 -10.33
CA ASP A 114 1.70 1.45 -10.23
C ASP A 114 2.27 0.58 -9.09
N ILE A 115 1.37 -0.03 -8.31
CA ILE A 115 1.65 -0.88 -7.15
C ILE A 115 1.34 -2.36 -7.39
N ASP A 116 1.12 -2.80 -8.63
CA ASP A 116 0.93 -4.22 -8.99
C ASP A 116 -0.12 -4.95 -8.11
N LEU A 117 -1.34 -4.41 -8.11
CA LEU A 117 -2.47 -4.97 -7.38
C LEU A 117 -2.71 -6.43 -7.81
N PHE A 118 -3.11 -7.28 -6.86
CA PHE A 118 -3.36 -8.70 -7.08
C PHE A 118 -4.74 -8.88 -7.70
N ILE A 119 -4.86 -8.44 -8.95
CA ILE A 119 -6.06 -8.50 -9.79
C ILE A 119 -5.66 -9.28 -11.04
N ASN A 120 -6.14 -10.51 -11.13
CA ASN A 120 -5.60 -11.48 -12.09
C ASN A 120 -6.68 -12.28 -12.82
N LYS A 121 -7.96 -12.08 -12.49
CA LYS A 121 -9.06 -12.86 -13.08
C LYS A 121 -9.97 -12.00 -13.93
N TYR A 122 -10.34 -12.58 -15.07
CA TYR A 122 -11.45 -12.13 -15.89
C TYR A 122 -12.11 -13.34 -16.55
N SER A 123 -13.31 -13.15 -17.04
CA SER A 123 -13.99 -14.09 -17.93
C SER A 123 -14.68 -13.34 -19.06
N ILE A 124 -14.77 -13.98 -20.22
CA ILE A 124 -15.48 -13.45 -21.39
C ILE A 124 -16.59 -14.43 -21.74
N SER A 125 -17.79 -13.91 -21.97
CA SER A 125 -18.91 -14.61 -22.59
C SER A 125 -19.61 -13.68 -23.58
N THR A 126 -20.76 -14.07 -24.13
CA THR A 126 -21.49 -13.28 -25.13
C THR A 126 -22.96 -13.09 -24.72
N ASP A 127 -23.54 -11.96 -25.12
CA ASP A 127 -24.96 -11.62 -24.99
C ASP A 127 -25.41 -10.96 -26.29
N GLY A 128 -25.93 -11.77 -27.22
CA GLY A 128 -26.22 -11.33 -28.59
C GLY A 128 -24.93 -10.95 -29.33
N ASP A 129 -24.89 -9.71 -29.81
CA ASP A 129 -23.75 -9.14 -30.55
C ASP A 129 -22.72 -8.45 -29.64
N GLU A 130 -22.93 -8.43 -28.33
CA GLU A 130 -22.01 -7.86 -27.35
C GLU A 130 -21.21 -8.95 -26.62
N TYR A 131 -19.99 -8.62 -26.21
CA TYR A 131 -19.24 -9.42 -25.24
C TYR A 131 -19.69 -9.05 -23.83
N VAL A 132 -19.81 -10.06 -22.96
CA VAL A 132 -19.99 -9.87 -21.52
C VAL A 132 -18.66 -10.14 -20.85
N VAL A 133 -18.08 -9.10 -20.24
CA VAL A 133 -16.80 -9.18 -19.53
C VAL A 133 -17.05 -9.11 -18.04
N ALA A 134 -16.50 -10.06 -17.30
CA ALA A 134 -16.39 -9.97 -15.85
C ALA A 134 -14.93 -9.79 -15.47
N ILE A 135 -14.61 -8.74 -14.71
CA ILE A 135 -13.24 -8.42 -14.28
C ILE A 135 -13.16 -8.40 -12.75
N GLU A 136 -12.12 -9.01 -12.18
CA GLU A 136 -11.82 -8.89 -10.75
C GLU A 136 -11.59 -7.40 -10.39
N TYR A 137 -12.10 -6.96 -9.24
CA TYR A 137 -11.90 -5.59 -8.78
C TYR A 137 -11.78 -5.48 -7.26
N LEU A 138 -11.16 -4.38 -6.80
CA LEU A 138 -11.13 -3.97 -5.39
C LEU A 138 -12.14 -2.86 -5.09
N ASP A 139 -12.04 -1.73 -5.81
CA ASP A 139 -13.00 -0.62 -5.70
C ASP A 139 -13.87 -0.53 -6.95
N LYS A 140 -15.20 -0.51 -6.77
CA LYS A 140 -16.15 -0.56 -7.90
C LYS A 140 -16.10 0.70 -8.77
N LYS A 141 -15.83 1.87 -8.16
CA LYS A 141 -15.84 3.15 -8.87
C LYS A 141 -14.59 3.27 -9.70
N VAL A 142 -13.43 2.98 -9.10
CA VAL A 142 -12.14 2.92 -9.81
C VAL A 142 -12.21 1.91 -10.95
N ALA A 143 -12.79 0.72 -10.72
CA ALA A 143 -12.90 -0.28 -11.76
C ALA A 143 -13.78 0.15 -12.93
N LYS A 144 -14.92 0.79 -12.64
CA LYS A 144 -15.79 1.35 -13.69
C LYS A 144 -15.09 2.45 -14.49
N GLU A 145 -14.35 3.34 -13.83
CA GLU A 145 -13.55 4.37 -14.50
C GLU A 145 -12.42 3.78 -15.34
N ALA A 146 -11.78 2.70 -14.89
CA ALA A 146 -10.78 1.97 -15.66
C ALA A 146 -11.38 1.36 -16.94
N VAL A 147 -12.58 0.79 -16.85
CA VAL A 147 -13.30 0.26 -18.02
C VAL A 147 -13.54 1.35 -19.05
N TYR A 148 -14.02 2.53 -18.63
CA TYR A 148 -14.19 3.66 -19.54
C TYR A 148 -12.85 4.15 -20.10
N LEU A 149 -11.81 4.26 -19.28
CA LEU A 149 -10.48 4.69 -19.73
C LEU A 149 -9.94 3.78 -20.85
N VAL A 150 -10.02 2.46 -20.68
CA VAL A 150 -9.54 1.51 -21.68
C VAL A 150 -10.45 1.49 -22.91
N SER A 151 -11.78 1.54 -22.72
CA SER A 151 -12.76 1.70 -23.79
C SER A 151 -12.48 2.91 -24.67
N ASP A 152 -12.36 4.09 -24.05
CA ASP A 152 -12.09 5.34 -24.75
C ASP A 152 -10.73 5.32 -25.44
N TRP A 153 -9.74 4.65 -24.86
CA TRP A 153 -8.41 4.52 -25.46
C TRP A 153 -8.43 3.65 -26.72
N PHE A 154 -9.07 2.49 -26.67
CA PHE A 154 -9.20 1.62 -27.84
C PHE A 154 -10.02 2.31 -28.93
N TYR A 155 -11.10 3.00 -28.57
CA TYR A 155 -11.86 3.81 -29.51
C TYR A 155 -11.02 4.94 -30.13
N ALA A 156 -10.19 5.63 -29.34
CA ALA A 156 -9.28 6.65 -29.84
C ALA A 156 -8.24 6.08 -30.81
N ILE A 157 -7.72 4.87 -30.55
CA ILE A 157 -6.81 4.16 -31.47
C ILE A 157 -7.50 3.86 -32.81
N THR A 158 -8.75 3.38 -32.80
CA THR A 158 -9.54 3.13 -34.03
C THR A 158 -9.77 4.40 -34.87
N ASN A 159 -9.76 5.58 -34.24
CA ASN A 159 -10.03 6.87 -34.88
C ASN A 159 -8.77 7.72 -35.10
N ASP A 160 -7.58 7.16 -34.87
CA ASP A 160 -6.29 7.87 -34.95
C ASP A 160 -6.27 9.18 -34.13
N ASP A 161 -6.93 9.21 -32.96
CA ASP A 161 -6.98 10.39 -32.10
C ASP A 161 -5.71 10.50 -31.23
N GLU A 162 -4.68 11.13 -31.79
CA GLU A 162 -3.41 11.39 -31.11
C GLU A 162 -3.52 12.30 -29.87
N LYS A 163 -4.67 12.95 -29.63
CA LYS A 163 -4.87 13.81 -28.45
C LYS A 163 -5.19 13.00 -27.20
N PHE A 164 -5.52 11.72 -27.32
CA PHE A 164 -5.85 10.88 -26.19
C PHE A 164 -4.59 10.49 -25.40
N ASP A 165 -4.36 11.14 -24.27
CA ASP A 165 -3.27 10.82 -23.35
C ASP A 165 -3.71 9.78 -22.30
N PHE A 166 -3.49 8.50 -22.63
CA PHE A 166 -3.80 7.39 -21.73
C PHE A 166 -3.00 7.46 -20.43
N VAL A 167 -1.70 7.77 -20.50
CA VAL A 167 -0.79 7.73 -19.35
C VAL A 167 -1.22 8.77 -18.32
N LYS A 168 -1.53 9.99 -18.76
CA LYS A 168 -2.04 11.05 -17.87
C LYS A 168 -3.36 10.67 -17.23
N LYS A 169 -4.33 10.16 -17.99
CA LYS A 169 -5.63 9.73 -17.45
C LYS A 169 -5.48 8.55 -16.48
N TRP A 170 -4.55 7.65 -16.73
CA TRP A 170 -4.23 6.56 -15.82
C TRP A 170 -3.60 7.08 -14.51
N GLN A 171 -2.72 8.08 -14.56
CA GLN A 171 -2.20 8.74 -13.35
C GLN A 171 -3.30 9.42 -12.54
N GLU A 172 -4.29 10.03 -13.20
CA GLU A 172 -5.47 10.59 -12.52
C GLU A 172 -6.31 9.49 -11.84
N LEU A 173 -6.48 8.34 -12.50
CA LEU A 173 -7.14 7.16 -11.93
C LEU A 173 -6.38 6.60 -10.72
N GLN A 174 -5.05 6.49 -10.82
CA GLN A 174 -4.16 6.10 -9.72
C GLN A 174 -4.34 7.03 -8.52
N ALA A 175 -4.30 8.34 -8.72
CA ALA A 175 -4.46 9.32 -7.64
C ALA A 175 -5.85 9.24 -6.97
N LYS A 176 -6.87 8.76 -7.67
CA LYS A 176 -8.17 8.42 -7.06
C LYS A 176 -8.11 7.11 -6.27
N PHE A 177 -7.44 6.08 -6.81
CA PHE A 177 -7.24 4.80 -6.13
C PHE A 177 -6.50 4.98 -4.80
N ASP A 178 -5.45 5.80 -4.76
CA ASP A 178 -4.64 6.05 -3.55
C ASP A 178 -5.46 6.66 -2.40
N LYS A 179 -6.56 7.36 -2.73
CA LYS A 179 -7.49 7.95 -1.76
C LYS A 179 -8.57 6.97 -1.29
N THR A 180 -8.64 5.78 -1.87
CA THR A 180 -9.56 4.74 -1.44
C THR A 180 -9.04 4.01 -0.21
N LEU A 181 -9.90 3.19 0.40
CA LEU A 181 -9.54 2.30 1.51
C LEU A 181 -8.48 1.25 1.12
N TYR A 182 -8.31 0.99 -0.18
CA TYR A 182 -7.39 -0.01 -0.72
C TYR A 182 -6.01 0.57 -1.07
N GLY A 183 -5.86 1.90 -1.07
CA GLY A 183 -4.57 2.55 -1.34
C GLY A 183 -3.56 2.42 -0.20
N GLY A 184 -4.01 2.04 1.00
CA GLY A 184 -3.15 1.93 2.19
C GLY A 184 -2.26 0.67 2.17
N PRO A 185 -0.95 0.79 2.46
CA PRO A 185 0.01 -0.31 2.32
C PRO A 185 -0.29 -1.52 3.22
N THR A 186 -0.60 -1.26 4.49
CA THR A 186 -0.87 -2.34 5.46
C THR A 186 -2.14 -3.11 5.11
N ILE A 187 -3.24 -2.41 4.88
CA ILE A 187 -4.52 -3.08 4.64
C ILE A 187 -4.50 -3.87 3.33
N TYR A 188 -3.95 -3.27 2.27
CA TYR A 188 -3.86 -3.95 1.00
C TYR A 188 -2.95 -5.18 1.06
N SER A 189 -1.84 -5.14 1.80
CA SER A 189 -0.98 -6.32 2.00
C SER A 189 -1.72 -7.50 2.66
N LEU A 190 -2.70 -7.24 3.54
CA LEU A 190 -3.53 -8.27 4.16
C LEU A 190 -4.63 -8.80 3.23
N ILE A 191 -5.22 -7.91 2.42
CA ILE A 191 -6.16 -8.31 1.36
C ILE A 191 -5.44 -9.25 0.39
N GLU A 192 -4.30 -8.82 -0.13
CA GLU A 192 -3.46 -9.60 -1.03
C GLU A 192 -3.04 -10.93 -0.40
N ALA A 193 -2.62 -10.94 0.87
CA ALA A 193 -2.23 -12.16 1.57
C ALA A 193 -3.37 -13.17 1.68
N GLY A 194 -4.61 -12.71 1.83
CA GLY A 194 -5.82 -13.53 1.79
C GLY A 194 -6.10 -14.06 0.37
N LEU A 195 -6.13 -13.18 -0.63
CA LEU A 195 -6.42 -13.54 -2.02
C LEU A 195 -5.41 -14.55 -2.59
N LYS A 196 -4.10 -14.35 -2.35
CA LYS A 196 -3.02 -15.30 -2.74
C LYS A 196 -3.20 -16.69 -2.14
N ARG A 197 -3.90 -16.79 -1.01
CA ARG A 197 -4.19 -18.04 -0.30
C ARG A 197 -5.58 -18.58 -0.59
N ASN A 198 -6.28 -18.05 -1.58
CA ASN A 198 -7.67 -18.43 -1.89
C ASN A 198 -8.61 -18.28 -0.68
N ILE A 199 -8.38 -17.25 0.14
CA ILE A 199 -9.27 -16.84 1.23
C ILE A 199 -10.13 -15.68 0.69
N PRO A 200 -11.46 -15.81 0.68
CA PRO A 200 -12.33 -14.75 0.21
C PRO A 200 -12.16 -13.50 1.07
N VAL A 201 -12.18 -12.33 0.43
CA VAL A 201 -12.10 -11.03 1.11
C VAL A 201 -13.22 -10.14 0.61
N ILE A 202 -14.02 -9.59 1.52
CA ILE A 202 -15.08 -8.64 1.21
C ILE A 202 -14.94 -7.42 2.12
N TYR A 203 -15.19 -6.23 1.58
CA TYR A 203 -15.36 -5.03 2.39
C TYR A 203 -16.81 -4.88 2.84
N LEU A 204 -17.02 -4.77 4.15
CA LEU A 204 -18.32 -4.53 4.79
C LEU A 204 -18.50 -3.02 4.98
N TYR A 205 -19.27 -2.39 4.10
CA TYR A 205 -19.45 -0.93 4.11
C TYR A 205 -20.13 -0.43 5.39
N GLU A 206 -21.10 -1.19 5.88
CA GLU A 206 -21.90 -0.87 7.08
C GLU A 206 -21.07 -0.97 8.36
N GLU A 207 -20.03 -1.83 8.36
CA GLU A 207 -19.14 -2.03 9.52
C GLU A 207 -17.83 -1.26 9.39
N ASN A 208 -17.54 -0.68 8.22
CA ASN A 208 -16.27 -0.01 7.91
C ASN A 208 -15.04 -0.93 8.14
N GLN A 209 -15.20 -2.23 7.84
CA GLN A 209 -14.22 -3.29 8.09
C GLN A 209 -14.11 -4.27 6.91
N PHE A 210 -13.02 -5.02 6.89
CA PHE A 210 -12.82 -6.13 5.95
C PHE A 210 -13.19 -7.44 6.63
N MET A 211 -13.76 -8.35 5.84
CA MET A 211 -14.08 -9.70 6.22
C MET A 211 -13.26 -10.67 5.37
N TRP A 212 -12.44 -11.50 6.03
CA TRP A 212 -11.79 -12.65 5.44
C TRP A 212 -12.59 -13.91 5.76
N GLY A 213 -12.84 -14.74 4.75
CA GLY A 213 -13.65 -15.95 4.91
C GLY A 213 -15.15 -15.69 5.06
N TYR A 214 -15.90 -16.75 5.36
CA TYR A 214 -17.37 -16.76 5.43
C TYR A 214 -17.92 -17.55 6.62
N GLY A 215 -19.21 -17.33 6.89
CA GLY A 215 -19.99 -18.07 7.87
C GLY A 215 -19.37 -17.95 9.26
N LYS A 216 -19.45 -19.01 10.06
CA LYS A 216 -18.90 -19.01 11.42
C LYS A 216 -17.36 -19.00 11.49
N LYS A 217 -16.66 -19.19 10.37
CA LYS A 217 -15.19 -19.08 10.28
C LYS A 217 -14.73 -17.68 9.84
N GLN A 218 -15.62 -16.73 9.60
CA GLN A 218 -15.25 -15.39 9.17
C GLN A 218 -14.31 -14.68 10.16
N LEU A 219 -13.41 -13.85 9.63
CA LEU A 219 -12.56 -12.95 10.38
C LEU A 219 -12.85 -11.53 9.93
N ARG A 220 -13.42 -10.71 10.81
CA ARG A 220 -13.66 -9.29 10.56
C ARG A 220 -12.59 -8.44 11.23
N GLY A 221 -12.11 -7.39 10.57
CA GLY A 221 -11.08 -6.50 11.10
C GLY A 221 -10.67 -5.39 10.14
N ARG A 222 -9.78 -4.53 10.61
CA ARG A 222 -9.19 -3.44 9.83
C ARG A 222 -7.74 -3.25 10.24
N SER A 223 -6.86 -3.03 9.26
CA SER A 223 -5.42 -3.11 9.49
C SER A 223 -5.10 -4.47 10.14
N THR A 224 -4.35 -4.50 11.23
CA THR A 224 -3.95 -5.71 11.96
C THR A 224 -4.74 -5.93 13.25
N THR A 225 -5.90 -5.27 13.40
CA THR A 225 -6.82 -5.42 14.54
C THR A 225 -8.11 -6.10 14.09
N PHE A 226 -8.56 -7.10 14.83
CA PHE A 226 -9.65 -7.99 14.47
C PHE A 226 -10.74 -8.03 15.55
N HIS A 227 -11.96 -8.42 15.17
CA HIS A 227 -13.12 -8.51 16.06
C HIS A 227 -12.98 -9.50 17.22
N ASN A 228 -11.95 -10.35 17.22
CA ASN A 228 -11.64 -11.32 18.27
C ASN A 228 -10.42 -10.91 19.11
N ASP A 229 -9.83 -9.74 18.86
CA ASP A 229 -8.86 -9.13 19.75
C ASP A 229 -9.57 -8.56 20.99
N GLY A 230 -8.91 -8.65 22.15
CA GLY A 230 -9.38 -8.11 23.40
C GLY A 230 -9.41 -6.58 23.34
N ILE A 231 -10.60 -6.00 23.50
CA ILE A 231 -10.77 -4.54 23.54
C ILE A 231 -9.92 -3.94 24.67
N LYS A 232 -9.90 -4.59 25.85
CA LYS A 232 -9.11 -4.13 27.01
C LYS A 232 -7.61 -4.19 26.78
N ASP A 233 -7.11 -5.20 26.10
CA ASP A 233 -5.70 -5.31 25.78
C ASP A 233 -5.29 -4.31 24.70
N THR A 234 -6.14 -4.12 23.69
CA THR A 234 -5.93 -3.11 22.65
C THR A 234 -5.91 -1.70 23.25
N GLU A 235 -6.87 -1.37 24.12
CA GLU A 235 -6.91 -0.10 24.86
C GLU A 235 -5.69 0.08 25.77
N PHE A 236 -5.32 -0.96 26.50
CA PHE A 236 -4.21 -0.92 27.44
C PHE A 236 -2.89 -0.53 26.75
N THR A 237 -2.63 -1.02 25.54
CA THR A 237 -1.41 -0.67 24.78
C THR A 237 -1.32 0.82 24.41
N MET A 238 -2.42 1.59 24.50
CA MET A 238 -2.39 3.04 24.26
C MET A 238 -1.82 3.84 25.44
N TYR A 239 -1.81 3.28 26.65
CA TYR A 239 -1.36 3.94 27.89
C TYR A 239 0.10 3.59 28.19
N LYS A 240 1.04 4.42 27.68
CA LYS A 240 2.49 4.17 27.74
C LYS A 240 3.02 3.97 29.17
N ASP A 241 2.49 4.75 30.12
CA ASP A 241 2.82 4.69 31.53
C ASP A 241 2.33 3.38 32.18
N MET A 242 1.06 3.02 31.96
CA MET A 242 0.50 1.78 32.49
C MET A 242 1.19 0.53 31.93
N VAL A 243 1.53 0.55 30.64
CA VAL A 243 2.32 -0.51 29.99
C VAL A 243 3.72 -0.59 30.60
N GLY A 244 4.37 0.55 30.86
CA GLY A 244 5.66 0.60 31.55
C GLY A 244 5.60 -0.05 32.92
N ASP A 245 4.63 0.32 33.76
CA ASP A 245 4.43 -0.27 35.09
C ASP A 245 4.17 -1.77 35.04
N PHE A 246 3.38 -2.22 34.05
CA PHE A 246 3.14 -3.64 33.82
C PHE A 246 4.44 -4.39 33.48
N LEU A 247 5.25 -3.85 32.58
CA LEU A 247 6.54 -4.45 32.20
C LEU A 247 7.48 -4.56 33.41
N VAL A 248 7.56 -3.53 34.24
CA VAL A 248 8.35 -3.57 35.50
C VAL A 248 7.85 -4.68 36.43
N LYS A 249 6.53 -4.78 36.64
CA LYS A 249 5.94 -5.83 37.51
C LYS A 249 6.19 -7.24 36.99
N CYS A 250 6.26 -7.42 35.68
CA CYS A 250 6.60 -8.70 35.04
C CYS A 250 8.11 -8.97 34.98
N GLY A 251 8.96 -8.01 35.37
CA GLY A 251 10.41 -8.15 35.33
C GLY A 251 11.03 -7.96 33.94
N PHE A 252 10.31 -7.33 33.01
CA PHE A 252 10.81 -7.01 31.68
C PHE A 252 11.57 -5.67 31.65
N PRO A 253 12.54 -5.51 30.74
CA PRO A 253 13.38 -4.32 30.70
C PRO A 253 12.61 -3.15 30.07
N THR A 254 12.39 -2.09 30.83
CA THR A 254 11.78 -0.83 30.39
C THR A 254 12.44 0.34 31.11
N PRO A 255 12.58 1.53 30.49
CA PRO A 255 13.10 2.70 31.18
C PRO A 255 12.27 3.00 32.43
N GLN A 256 12.94 3.24 33.56
CA GLN A 256 12.29 3.73 34.77
C GLN A 256 11.85 5.17 34.55
N GLY A 257 10.65 5.51 34.99
CA GLY A 257 10.10 6.85 34.85
C GLY A 257 8.90 7.11 35.72
N THR A 258 8.53 8.39 35.80
CA THR A 258 7.44 8.91 36.64
C THR A 258 6.62 9.90 35.82
N ASN A 259 5.29 9.80 35.91
CA ASN A 259 4.42 10.85 35.40
C ASN A 259 4.48 12.07 36.30
N CYS A 260 4.70 13.23 35.71
CA CYS A 260 4.79 14.52 36.39
C CYS A 260 3.73 15.47 35.81
N TYR A 261 3.02 16.15 36.70
CA TYR A 261 1.99 17.14 36.43
C TYR A 261 2.43 18.55 36.83
N THR A 262 3.48 18.67 37.65
CA THR A 262 4.06 19.96 38.05
C THR A 262 5.58 19.99 37.87
N GLU A 263 6.15 21.19 37.89
CA GLU A 263 7.61 21.39 37.84
C GLU A 263 8.32 20.77 39.05
N GLU A 264 7.69 20.83 40.23
CA GLU A 264 8.22 20.21 41.46
C GLU A 264 8.33 18.69 41.31
N GLU A 265 7.30 18.05 40.75
CA GLU A 265 7.31 16.61 40.49
C GLU A 265 8.40 16.22 39.48
N VAL A 266 8.67 17.07 38.47
CA VAL A 266 9.79 16.87 37.53
C VAL A 266 11.12 16.89 38.27
N LEU A 267 11.33 17.87 39.16
CA LEU A 267 12.55 17.98 39.96
C LEU A 267 12.72 16.78 40.90
N GLU A 268 11.65 16.29 41.50
CA GLU A 268 11.69 15.07 42.31
C GLU A 268 12.00 13.83 41.48
N ALA A 269 11.44 13.73 40.27
CA ALA A 269 11.67 12.61 39.36
C ALA A 269 13.13 12.56 38.89
N VAL A 270 13.70 13.67 38.42
CA VAL A 270 15.10 13.72 37.95
C VAL A 270 16.12 13.52 39.07
N LYS A 271 15.77 13.78 40.33
CA LYS A 271 16.63 13.46 41.49
C LYS A 271 16.67 11.96 41.79
N LYS A 272 15.57 11.24 41.53
CA LYS A 272 15.48 9.78 41.68
C LYS A 272 16.12 9.06 40.50
N LEU A 273 16.04 9.64 39.31
CA LEU A 273 16.63 9.13 38.09
C LEU A 273 18.09 9.59 37.95
N SER A 274 18.89 8.88 37.18
CA SER A 274 20.21 9.37 36.76
C SER A 274 20.07 10.06 35.40
N PHE A 275 20.76 11.19 35.22
CA PHE A 275 20.92 11.79 33.90
C PHE A 275 21.76 10.87 32.99
N PRO A 276 21.50 10.86 31.67
CA PRO A 276 20.52 11.68 30.97
C PRO A 276 19.09 11.14 31.03
N VAL A 277 18.11 12.05 30.96
CA VAL A 277 16.68 11.72 30.98
C VAL A 277 15.99 12.14 29.68
N VAL A 278 14.78 11.60 29.48
CA VAL A 278 13.85 11.96 28.42
C VAL A 278 12.58 12.48 29.07
N VAL A 279 12.05 13.58 28.54
CA VAL A 279 10.75 14.12 28.93
C VAL A 279 9.82 14.06 27.72
N LYS A 280 8.66 13.41 27.87
CA LYS A 280 7.68 13.22 26.79
C LYS A 280 6.25 13.39 27.32
N PRO A 281 5.28 13.85 26.52
CA PRO A 281 3.87 13.89 26.94
C PRO A 281 3.32 12.47 27.19
N VAL A 282 2.42 12.34 28.17
CA VAL A 282 1.73 11.06 28.46
C VAL A 282 0.82 10.68 27.29
N ALA A 283 -0.01 11.63 26.83
CA ALA A 283 -0.83 11.51 25.64
C ALA A 283 -0.06 12.08 24.43
N GLY A 284 0.44 11.22 23.55
CA GLY A 284 1.16 11.66 22.36
C GLY A 284 1.47 10.54 21.37
N HIS A 285 1.49 10.91 20.08
CA HIS A 285 1.80 10.01 18.97
C HIS A 285 3.04 10.47 18.20
N LYS A 286 3.74 9.52 17.57
CA LYS A 286 4.81 9.78 16.58
C LYS A 286 6.00 10.63 17.07
N GLY A 287 6.26 10.64 18.37
CA GLY A 287 7.41 11.36 18.95
C GLY A 287 7.23 12.88 19.04
N GLN A 288 6.02 13.41 18.86
CA GLN A 288 5.72 14.82 19.10
C GLN A 288 5.92 15.15 20.59
N GLY A 289 6.55 16.29 20.87
CA GLY A 289 6.81 16.76 22.24
C GLY A 289 7.89 15.99 23.01
N VAL A 290 8.61 15.05 22.37
CA VAL A 290 9.69 14.30 23.04
C VAL A 290 10.99 15.11 23.04
N THR A 291 11.50 15.41 24.23
CA THR A 291 12.83 16.01 24.42
C THR A 291 13.78 14.96 24.98
N THR A 292 14.84 14.64 24.22
CA THR A 292 15.91 13.72 24.63
C THR A 292 17.24 14.47 24.81
N GLY A 293 18.19 13.85 25.51
CA GLY A 293 19.51 14.39 25.80
C GLY A 293 19.50 15.43 26.93
N ILE A 294 18.57 15.28 27.87
CA ILE A 294 18.46 16.20 29.01
C ILE A 294 19.49 15.78 30.05
N GLU A 295 20.44 16.66 30.35
CA GLU A 295 21.58 16.38 31.23
C GLU A 295 21.52 17.11 32.58
N ASN A 296 20.53 17.98 32.77
CA ASN A 296 20.37 18.73 34.02
C ASN A 296 18.91 19.14 34.28
N GLU A 297 18.65 19.57 35.52
CA GLU A 297 17.32 19.97 36.00
C GLU A 297 16.72 21.13 35.18
N ALA A 298 17.52 22.12 34.80
CA ALA A 298 17.04 23.28 34.04
C ALA A 298 16.51 22.88 32.66
N GLN A 299 17.22 21.98 31.96
CA GLN A 299 16.77 21.41 30.69
C GLN A 299 15.50 20.56 30.85
N ALA A 300 15.38 19.81 31.96
CA ALA A 300 14.18 19.02 32.24
C ALA A 300 12.94 19.90 32.42
N LEU A 301 13.07 21.00 33.17
CA LEU A 301 12.01 21.99 33.35
C LEU A 301 11.66 22.70 32.04
N GLU A 302 12.65 23.04 31.22
CA GLU A 302 12.40 23.63 29.89
C GLU A 302 11.60 22.68 29.00
N ALA A 303 11.96 21.40 28.97
CA ALA A 303 11.24 20.38 28.23
C ALA A 303 9.79 20.22 28.72
N PHE A 304 9.60 20.20 30.04
CA PHE A 304 8.27 20.15 30.66
C PHE A 304 7.40 21.35 30.26
N ARG A 305 7.94 22.57 30.39
CA ARG A 305 7.23 23.81 30.00
C ARG A 305 6.86 23.83 28.52
N LYS A 306 7.70 23.28 27.64
CA LYS A 306 7.36 23.15 26.21
C LYS A 306 6.13 22.28 26.00
N ILE A 307 6.02 21.16 26.72
CA ILE A 307 4.84 20.28 26.63
C ILE A 307 3.60 20.98 27.16
N VAL A 308 3.68 21.63 28.33
CA VAL A 308 2.56 22.37 28.91
C VAL A 308 2.09 23.49 27.98
N LYS A 309 3.03 24.25 27.40
CA LYS A 309 2.72 25.31 26.45
C LYS A 309 2.07 24.76 25.18
N ALA A 310 2.57 23.65 24.63
CA ALA A 310 1.97 23.03 23.45
C ALA A 310 0.50 22.63 23.70
N ALA A 311 0.19 22.03 24.85
CA ALA A 311 -1.19 21.71 25.23
C ALA A 311 -2.08 22.97 25.33
N GLN A 312 -1.54 24.06 25.90
CA GLN A 312 -2.25 25.35 25.99
C GLN A 312 -2.50 25.97 24.61
N ASP A 313 -1.49 25.98 23.74
CA ASP A 313 -1.58 26.54 22.39
C ASP A 313 -2.60 25.76 21.53
N GLU A 314 -2.73 24.45 21.75
CA GLU A 314 -3.72 23.57 21.10
C GLU A 314 -5.11 23.61 21.76
N GLY A 315 -5.25 24.24 22.93
CA GLY A 315 -6.51 24.32 23.69
C GLY A 315 -6.95 22.97 24.27
N VAL A 316 -6.03 22.05 24.52
CA VAL A 316 -6.29 20.73 25.11
C VAL A 316 -5.85 20.67 26.56
N ASN A 317 -6.43 19.73 27.32
CA ASN A 317 -6.02 19.50 28.70
C ASN A 317 -4.60 18.90 28.74
N PHE A 318 -3.81 19.33 29.71
CA PHE A 318 -2.50 18.75 29.96
C PHE A 318 -2.65 17.44 30.76
N ASP A 319 -2.35 16.31 30.11
CA ASP A 319 -2.49 14.97 30.69
C ASP A 319 -1.23 14.50 31.44
N GLY A 320 -0.24 15.37 31.63
CA GLY A 320 1.03 15.06 32.27
C GLY A 320 2.20 14.85 31.31
N ALA A 321 3.40 14.83 31.87
CA ALA A 321 4.66 14.53 31.18
C ALA A 321 5.37 13.37 31.89
N LEU A 322 5.74 12.35 31.13
CA LEU A 322 6.53 11.23 31.61
C LEU A 322 8.02 11.60 31.57
N VAL A 323 8.65 11.66 32.74
CA VAL A 323 10.10 11.82 32.92
C VAL A 323 10.70 10.43 33.11
N GLN A 324 11.56 10.00 32.20
CA GLN A 324 12.13 8.64 32.22
C GLN A 324 13.63 8.64 31.92
N GLN A 325 14.33 7.58 32.31
CA GLN A 325 15.72 7.36 31.95
C GLN A 325 15.91 7.30 30.43
N GLN A 326 16.97 7.92 29.92
CA GLN A 326 17.32 7.78 28.52
C GLN A 326 18.00 6.45 28.24
N ILE A 327 17.49 5.72 27.25
CA ILE A 327 18.12 4.52 26.70
C ILE A 327 18.78 4.90 25.38
N TYR A 328 20.01 4.43 25.20
CA TYR A 328 20.77 4.58 23.97
C TYR A 328 20.86 3.24 23.27
N GLY A 329 20.65 3.26 21.97
CA GLY A 329 20.75 2.06 21.15
C GLY A 329 20.10 2.28 19.80
N THR A 330 20.10 1.21 19.02
CA THR A 330 19.41 1.15 17.74
C THR A 330 17.93 0.85 17.99
N ASP A 331 17.07 1.55 17.25
CA ASP A 331 15.62 1.36 17.29
C ASP A 331 15.24 0.09 16.53
N HIS A 332 14.54 -0.81 17.22
CA HIS A 332 14.02 -2.04 16.64
C HIS A 332 12.52 -2.17 16.89
N ARG A 333 11.80 -2.66 15.88
CA ARG A 333 10.44 -3.18 16.01
C ARG A 333 10.46 -4.70 15.96
N LEU A 334 10.06 -5.32 17.05
CA LEU A 334 9.87 -6.77 17.17
C LEU A 334 8.38 -7.06 16.99
N LEU A 335 8.04 -8.11 16.23
CA LEU A 335 6.66 -8.50 15.97
C LEU A 335 6.38 -9.90 16.50
N ALA A 336 5.24 -10.01 17.20
CA ALA A 336 4.60 -11.28 17.49
C ALA A 336 3.26 -11.39 16.75
N VAL A 337 2.98 -12.58 16.22
CA VAL A 337 1.70 -12.92 15.58
C VAL A 337 1.19 -14.23 16.17
N GLY A 338 -0.01 -14.22 16.75
CA GLY A 338 -0.59 -15.40 17.39
C GLY A 338 0.26 -15.91 18.57
N GLY A 339 0.85 -14.99 19.34
CA GLY A 339 1.71 -15.31 20.48
C GLY A 339 3.11 -15.82 20.09
N LYS A 340 3.49 -15.76 18.82
CA LYS A 340 4.80 -16.23 18.33
C LYS A 340 5.58 -15.12 17.67
N PHE A 341 6.88 -15.05 17.94
CA PHE A 341 7.77 -14.11 17.27
C PHE A 341 7.81 -14.41 15.77
N VAL A 342 7.76 -13.37 14.94
CA VAL A 342 7.76 -13.52 13.48
C VAL A 342 8.78 -12.67 12.74
N ALA A 343 9.14 -11.51 13.27
CA ALA A 343 10.04 -10.59 12.59
C ALA A 343 10.69 -9.61 13.57
N ALA A 344 11.93 -9.21 13.28
CA ALA A 344 12.60 -8.07 13.87
C ALA A 344 13.08 -7.12 12.77
N LEU A 345 12.80 -5.83 12.94
CA LEU A 345 13.19 -4.80 11.99
C LEU A 345 13.93 -3.68 12.72
N GLU A 346 15.15 -3.40 12.30
CA GLU A 346 15.88 -2.20 12.68
C GLU A 346 15.34 -1.01 11.89
N ARG A 347 15.11 0.11 12.59
CA ARG A 347 14.67 1.37 12.02
C ARG A 347 15.78 2.39 12.20
N VAL A 348 16.29 2.89 11.09
CA VAL A 348 17.32 3.95 11.09
C VAL A 348 16.62 5.27 10.73
N PRO A 349 16.88 6.38 11.44
CA PRO A 349 16.39 7.69 11.04
C PRO A 349 16.86 8.07 9.64
N ALA A 350 16.12 8.96 8.97
CA ALA A 350 16.53 9.46 7.66
C ALA A 350 17.95 10.04 7.75
N TYR A 351 18.80 9.72 6.78
CA TYR A 351 20.18 10.21 6.72
C TYR A 351 20.60 10.42 5.27
N VAL A 352 21.67 11.18 5.09
CA VAL A 352 22.43 11.27 3.84
C VAL A 352 23.92 11.08 4.14
N ASP A 353 24.65 10.50 3.20
CA ASP A 353 26.10 10.32 3.28
C ASP A 353 26.75 11.40 2.41
N GLY A 354 27.68 12.15 3.00
CA GLY A 354 28.41 13.23 2.32
C GLY A 354 29.31 12.72 1.21
N ASP A 355 29.39 13.49 0.13
CA ASP A 355 30.32 13.26 -0.99
C ASP A 355 31.43 14.33 -1.05
N GLY A 356 31.42 15.31 -0.13
CA GLY A 356 32.37 16.42 -0.09
C GLY A 356 32.11 17.53 -1.12
N VAL A 357 31.04 17.45 -1.91
CA VAL A 357 30.74 18.38 -3.01
C VAL A 357 29.32 18.94 -2.94
N ASN A 358 28.33 18.09 -2.68
CA ASN A 358 26.92 18.45 -2.70
C ASN A 358 26.42 18.90 -1.32
N THR A 359 25.46 19.84 -1.34
CA THR A 359 24.77 20.28 -0.13
C THR A 359 23.86 19.18 0.39
N ILE A 360 23.50 19.24 1.68
CA ILE A 360 22.51 18.32 2.28
C ILE A 360 21.21 18.28 1.46
N GLU A 361 20.71 19.42 1.00
CA GLU A 361 19.52 19.49 0.13
C GLU A 361 19.67 18.67 -1.15
N LYS A 362 20.78 18.84 -1.88
CA LYS A 362 21.04 18.08 -3.10
C LYS A 362 21.22 16.59 -2.84
N LEU A 363 21.87 16.22 -1.74
CA LEU A 363 22.00 14.82 -1.34
C LEU A 363 20.64 14.19 -1.05
N ILE A 364 19.71 14.93 -0.44
CA ILE A 364 18.32 14.49 -0.23
C ILE A 364 17.60 14.30 -1.57
N GLU A 365 17.76 15.22 -2.52
CA GLU A 365 17.17 15.09 -3.86
C GLU A 365 17.68 13.85 -4.60
N GLU A 366 18.99 13.61 -4.61
CA GLU A 366 19.61 12.44 -5.21
C GLU A 366 19.15 11.14 -4.54
N GLU A 367 19.09 11.13 -3.21
CA GLU A 367 18.58 10.00 -2.43
C GLU A 367 17.11 9.69 -2.78
N ASN A 368 16.27 10.71 -2.95
CA ASN A 368 14.86 10.58 -3.32
C ASN A 368 14.61 10.15 -4.77
N LYS A 369 15.62 10.20 -5.66
CA LYS A 369 15.51 9.69 -7.04
C LYS A 369 15.65 8.16 -7.12
N LYS A 370 16.12 7.51 -6.04
CA LYS A 370 16.32 6.05 -6.02
C LYS A 370 14.98 5.31 -6.13
N ILE A 371 14.97 4.19 -6.88
CA ILE A 371 13.79 3.33 -7.06
C ILE A 371 13.25 2.79 -5.72
N ILE A 372 14.10 2.63 -4.71
CA ILE A 372 13.67 2.21 -3.37
C ILE A 372 12.84 3.28 -2.62
N ARG A 373 12.75 4.52 -3.14
CA ARG A 373 12.00 5.67 -2.61
C ARG A 373 10.92 6.18 -3.57
N LEU A 374 10.34 5.30 -4.38
CA LEU A 374 9.20 5.64 -5.23
C LEU A 374 8.02 6.18 -4.39
N ASP A 375 7.23 7.05 -4.99
CA ASP A 375 6.11 7.72 -4.32
C ASP A 375 4.83 6.90 -4.42
N ASN A 376 4.88 5.67 -3.91
CA ASN A 376 3.74 4.77 -3.93
C ASN A 376 3.69 3.86 -2.70
N ALA A 377 2.53 3.24 -2.48
CA ALA A 377 2.26 2.44 -1.29
C ALA A 377 3.11 1.16 -1.19
N ARG A 378 3.75 0.72 -2.28
CA ARG A 378 4.63 -0.46 -2.27
C ARG A 378 6.11 -0.15 -2.17
N SER A 379 6.49 1.12 -2.17
CA SER A 379 7.89 1.51 -2.05
C SER A 379 8.46 1.05 -0.70
N PRO A 380 9.65 0.41 -0.69
CA PRO A 380 10.30 0.01 0.56
C PRO A 380 10.58 1.19 1.51
N LEU A 381 10.89 2.35 0.94
CA LEU A 381 11.14 3.59 1.67
C LEU A 381 10.24 4.70 1.17
N CYS A 382 9.84 5.58 2.07
CA CYS A 382 9.24 6.86 1.69
C CYS A 382 10.33 7.85 1.29
N LYS A 383 9.94 8.87 0.51
CA LYS A 383 10.80 10.02 0.26
C LYS A 383 11.14 10.75 1.57
N ILE A 384 12.36 11.24 1.66
CA ILE A 384 12.81 12.16 2.70
C ILE A 384 12.17 13.51 2.39
N LYS A 385 11.23 13.94 3.24
CA LYS A 385 10.57 15.25 3.13
C LYS A 385 11.35 16.28 3.94
N ILE A 386 11.63 17.42 3.33
CA ILE A 386 12.17 18.60 4.01
C ILE A 386 11.00 19.30 4.69
N ASP A 387 10.91 19.18 6.02
CA ASP A 387 9.90 19.84 6.85
C ASP A 387 10.58 20.54 8.04
N GLU A 388 9.79 21.25 8.84
CA GLU A 388 10.28 22.01 10.00
C GLU A 388 11.03 21.11 11.00
N ASN A 389 10.55 19.88 11.24
CA ASN A 389 11.21 18.94 12.14
C ASN A 389 12.62 18.54 11.67
N LEU A 390 12.79 18.32 10.36
CA LEU A 390 14.12 18.04 9.78
C LEU A 390 15.02 19.26 9.93
N ILE A 391 14.52 20.44 9.59
CA ILE A 391 15.29 21.70 9.65
C ILE A 391 15.73 21.99 11.09
N ASP A 392 14.84 21.85 12.06
CA ASP A 392 15.15 22.10 13.47
C ASP A 392 16.14 21.07 14.02
N PHE A 393 16.08 19.81 13.56
CA PHE A 393 17.06 18.82 13.95
C PHE A 393 18.46 19.08 13.35
N LEU A 394 18.55 19.63 12.14
CA LEU A 394 19.82 20.09 11.59
C LEU A 394 20.38 21.27 12.40
N LYS A 395 19.54 22.25 12.78
CA LYS A 395 19.98 23.39 13.62
C LYS A 395 20.57 22.94 14.95
N LEU A 396 19.98 21.92 15.58
CA LEU A 396 20.51 21.34 16.82
C LEU A 396 21.90 20.71 16.66
N GLN A 397 22.24 20.27 15.45
CA GLN A 397 23.57 19.77 15.09
C GLN A 397 24.52 20.90 14.63
N GLY A 398 24.05 22.16 14.62
CA GLY A 398 24.81 23.28 14.09
C GLY A 398 24.89 23.29 12.55
N LEU A 399 23.98 22.59 11.87
CA LEU A 399 23.95 22.42 10.42
C LEU A 399 22.74 23.10 9.76
N THR A 400 22.85 23.34 8.46
CA THR A 400 21.81 23.87 7.58
C THR A 400 21.75 23.05 6.29
N LEU A 401 20.66 23.19 5.52
CA LEU A 401 20.49 22.49 4.24
C LEU A 401 21.58 22.83 3.19
N ASN A 402 22.25 23.97 3.35
CA ASN A 402 23.29 24.47 2.45
C ASN A 402 24.68 23.96 2.80
N ASP A 403 24.87 23.29 3.93
CA ASP A 403 26.16 22.76 4.31
C ASP A 403 26.54 21.57 3.41
N VAL A 404 27.84 21.44 3.15
CA VAL A 404 28.44 20.35 2.36
C VAL A 404 29.14 19.38 3.31
N PRO A 405 28.56 18.22 3.61
CA PRO A 405 29.19 17.24 4.49
C PRO A 405 30.43 16.65 3.85
N LYS A 406 31.43 16.28 4.66
CA LYS A 406 32.67 15.68 4.15
C LYS A 406 32.37 14.34 3.50
N ALA A 407 33.23 13.93 2.55
CA ALA A 407 33.11 12.62 1.92
C ALA A 407 33.10 11.49 2.98
N GLY A 408 32.04 10.68 2.99
CA GLY A 408 31.81 9.59 3.94
C GLY A 408 31.22 10.01 5.30
N GLU A 409 30.98 11.30 5.53
CA GLU A 409 30.33 11.78 6.74
C GLU A 409 28.81 11.55 6.66
N ARG A 410 28.26 10.78 7.60
CA ARG A 410 26.82 10.53 7.68
C ARG A 410 26.13 11.63 8.47
N ILE A 411 25.21 12.34 7.82
CA ILE A 411 24.34 13.33 8.46
C ILE A 411 22.99 12.71 8.74
N THR A 412 22.65 12.61 10.02
CA THR A 412 21.32 12.17 10.45
C THR A 412 20.36 13.34 10.36
N LEU A 413 19.27 13.17 9.61
CA LEU A 413 18.32 14.22 9.28
C LEU A 413 17.16 14.31 10.28
N ARG A 414 16.93 13.26 11.07
CA ARG A 414 15.82 13.21 12.04
C ARG A 414 16.20 12.51 13.33
N ARG A 415 15.57 12.93 14.43
CA ARG A 415 15.74 12.30 15.75
C ARG A 415 15.13 10.90 15.84
N VAL A 416 13.96 10.71 15.22
CA VAL A 416 13.17 9.47 15.32
C VAL A 416 13.23 8.71 14.00
N ALA A 417 13.33 7.38 14.10
CA ALA A 417 13.33 6.47 12.96
C ALA A 417 11.92 6.25 12.35
N ASN A 418 11.27 7.34 11.95
CA ASN A 418 9.97 7.28 11.32
C ASN A 418 10.11 6.96 9.82
N ILE A 419 9.73 5.75 9.42
CA ILE A 419 9.77 5.28 8.02
C ILE A 419 8.98 6.21 7.09
N SER A 420 7.81 6.71 7.53
CA SER A 420 6.99 7.61 6.70
C SER A 420 7.65 8.97 6.44
N ALA A 421 8.68 9.32 7.22
CA ALA A 421 9.44 10.55 7.12
C ALA A 421 10.83 10.34 6.48
N GLY A 422 11.00 9.21 5.79
CA GLY A 422 12.23 8.87 5.05
C GLY A 422 13.20 7.96 5.82
N GLY A 423 12.84 7.47 7.01
CA GLY A 423 13.62 6.49 7.76
C GLY A 423 13.79 5.17 6.99
N VAL A 424 14.87 4.45 7.32
CA VAL A 424 15.27 3.21 6.64
C VAL A 424 14.87 1.99 7.46
N SER A 425 14.28 0.99 6.80
CA SER A 425 13.88 -0.30 7.38
C SER A 425 14.89 -1.40 7.02
N ILE A 426 15.44 -2.08 8.02
CA ILE A 426 16.40 -3.17 7.83
C ILE A 426 15.87 -4.41 8.54
N ASN A 427 15.64 -5.50 7.80
CA ASN A 427 15.28 -6.77 8.41
C ASN A 427 16.50 -7.37 9.13
N VAL A 428 16.32 -7.62 10.43
CA VAL A 428 17.32 -8.21 11.32
C VAL A 428 16.76 -9.44 12.05
N THR A 429 15.70 -10.03 11.50
CA THR A 429 15.01 -11.20 12.09
C THR A 429 15.95 -12.35 12.39
N ASP A 430 16.92 -12.64 11.52
CA ASP A 430 17.86 -13.75 11.73
C ASP A 430 19.01 -13.40 12.70
N LYS A 431 19.13 -12.13 13.10
CA LYS A 431 20.19 -11.65 14.01
C LYS A 431 19.75 -11.60 15.46
N ILE A 432 18.45 -11.68 15.75
CA ILE A 432 17.93 -11.52 17.10
C ILE A 432 18.37 -12.66 18.02
N HIS A 433 18.77 -12.32 19.25
CA HIS A 433 19.12 -13.32 20.24
C HIS A 433 17.90 -14.18 20.66
N PRO A 434 18.05 -15.51 20.85
CA PRO A 434 16.93 -16.38 21.26
C PRO A 434 16.24 -15.98 22.58
N LEU A 435 16.95 -15.39 23.54
CA LEU A 435 16.32 -14.88 24.77
C LEU A 435 15.41 -13.66 24.52
N ASN A 436 15.69 -12.87 23.49
CA ASN A 436 14.85 -11.72 23.10
C ASN A 436 13.60 -12.23 22.38
N VAL A 437 13.74 -13.28 21.56
CA VAL A 437 12.60 -14.00 20.97
C VAL A 437 11.67 -14.52 22.06
N LYS A 438 12.22 -15.20 23.07
CA LYS A 438 11.44 -15.72 24.20
C LYS A 438 10.73 -14.59 24.95
N MET A 439 11.43 -13.49 25.25
CA MET A 439 10.83 -12.32 25.88
C MET A 439 9.63 -11.77 25.10
N VAL A 440 9.74 -11.67 23.77
CA VAL A 440 8.64 -11.23 22.91
C VAL A 440 7.45 -12.18 22.97
N GLU A 441 7.68 -13.49 22.96
CA GLU A 441 6.60 -14.49 23.09
C GLU A 441 5.96 -14.48 24.48
N ASP A 442 6.77 -14.34 25.53
CA ASP A 442 6.29 -14.25 26.92
C ASP A 442 5.42 -13.00 27.09
N ILE A 443 5.87 -11.82 26.61
CA ILE A 443 5.06 -10.59 26.59
C ILE A 443 3.77 -10.79 25.81
N ALA A 444 3.84 -11.37 24.61
CA ALA A 444 2.66 -11.60 23.77
C ALA A 444 1.64 -12.54 24.43
N SER A 445 2.06 -13.43 25.33
CA SER A 445 1.16 -14.33 26.05
C SER A 445 0.26 -13.65 27.09
N TYR A 446 0.62 -12.43 27.51
CA TYR A 446 -0.20 -11.64 28.45
C TYR A 446 -1.35 -10.90 27.78
N PHE A 447 -1.35 -10.78 26.45
CA PHE A 447 -2.33 -10.00 25.71
C PHE A 447 -3.17 -10.88 24.78
N ASN A 448 -4.48 -10.72 24.79
CA ASN A 448 -5.37 -11.30 23.80
C ASN A 448 -5.42 -10.42 22.54
N VAL A 449 -4.29 -10.22 21.86
CA VAL A 449 -4.20 -9.46 20.61
C VAL A 449 -3.43 -10.27 19.57
N ARG A 450 -3.91 -10.28 18.32
CA ARG A 450 -3.31 -11.16 17.33
C ARG A 450 -1.92 -10.72 16.90
N CYS A 451 -1.76 -9.43 16.65
CA CYS A 451 -0.53 -8.84 16.14
C CYS A 451 -0.05 -7.78 17.13
N LEU A 452 1.11 -8.05 17.72
CA LEU A 452 1.72 -7.19 18.73
C LEU A 452 3.05 -6.67 18.20
N GLY A 453 3.22 -5.35 18.20
CA GLY A 453 4.49 -4.69 17.94
C GLY A 453 5.12 -4.27 19.25
N ILE A 454 6.39 -4.64 19.45
CA ILE A 454 7.17 -4.28 20.62
C ILE A 454 8.35 -3.46 20.13
N ASP A 455 8.37 -2.18 20.49
CA ASP A 455 9.44 -1.26 20.16
C ASP A 455 10.50 -1.28 21.23
N VAL A 456 11.74 -1.50 20.83
CA VAL A 456 12.87 -1.62 21.75
C VAL A 456 14.04 -0.76 21.28
N LEU A 457 14.79 -0.23 22.24
CA LEU A 457 16.13 0.28 22.01
C LEU A 457 17.12 -0.76 22.52
N ALA A 458 18.06 -1.14 21.67
CA ALA A 458 19.11 -2.09 22.01
C ALA A 458 20.40 -1.69 21.30
N GLN A 459 21.52 -1.68 22.02
CA GLN A 459 22.83 -1.46 21.39
C GLN A 459 23.18 -2.58 20.40
N ASP A 460 22.80 -3.82 20.73
CA ASP A 460 23.02 -4.99 19.89
C ASP A 460 21.87 -5.99 20.11
N ILE A 461 21.03 -6.18 19.08
CA ILE A 461 19.87 -7.07 19.15
C ILE A 461 20.27 -8.56 19.19
N ALA A 462 21.53 -8.88 18.86
CA ALA A 462 22.10 -10.22 18.91
C ALA A 462 22.56 -10.62 20.32
N LYS A 463 22.53 -9.70 21.30
CA LYS A 463 22.79 -9.99 22.70
C LYS A 463 21.48 -10.20 23.47
N PRO A 464 21.49 -11.03 24.54
CA PRO A 464 20.30 -11.20 25.36
C PRO A 464 19.92 -9.90 26.06
N TRP A 465 18.62 -9.63 26.20
CA TRP A 465 18.07 -8.43 26.83
C TRP A 465 18.47 -8.29 28.31
N THR A 466 18.92 -9.38 28.92
CA THR A 466 19.48 -9.41 30.28
C THR A 466 20.90 -8.84 30.35
N GLU A 467 21.55 -8.59 29.21
CA GLU A 467 22.89 -8.05 29.10
C GLU A 467 22.88 -6.76 28.26
N GLY A 468 23.54 -5.71 28.74
CA GLY A 468 23.67 -4.45 28.01
C GLY A 468 22.46 -3.52 28.13
N ASN A 469 22.30 -2.62 27.16
CA ASN A 469 21.32 -1.54 27.21
C ASN A 469 20.07 -1.88 26.36
N PHE A 470 19.31 -2.86 26.81
CA PHE A 470 18.03 -3.23 26.19
C PHE A 470 16.89 -2.57 26.96
N GLY A 471 15.96 -1.93 26.27
CA GLY A 471 14.74 -1.45 26.89
C GLY A 471 13.56 -1.37 25.94
N ILE A 472 12.43 -1.86 26.42
CA ILE A 472 11.13 -1.77 25.75
C ILE A 472 10.61 -0.35 25.93
N ILE A 473 10.28 0.30 24.81
CA ILE A 473 9.85 1.70 24.75
C ILE A 473 8.34 1.80 24.61
N GLU A 474 7.74 0.92 23.79
CA GLU A 474 6.31 0.92 23.52
C GLU A 474 5.85 -0.50 23.14
N ILE A 475 4.62 -0.84 23.49
CA ILE A 475 3.91 -2.00 22.98
C ILE A 475 2.69 -1.48 22.24
N ASN A 476 2.48 -1.96 21.03
CA ASN A 476 1.46 -1.48 20.11
C ASN A 476 0.58 -2.65 19.65
N ALA A 477 -0.71 -2.61 19.98
CA ALA A 477 -1.71 -3.45 19.31
C ALA A 477 -2.01 -2.88 17.91
N GLY A 478 -2.13 -3.74 16.91
CA GLY A 478 -2.42 -3.31 15.53
C GLY A 478 -1.27 -2.58 14.81
N PRO A 479 0.00 -3.07 14.88
CA PRO A 479 1.13 -2.41 14.23
C PRO A 479 1.02 -2.43 12.70
N GLY A 480 1.64 -1.45 12.04
CA GLY A 480 1.85 -1.50 10.60
C GLY A 480 2.83 -2.60 10.21
N VAL A 481 2.48 -3.43 9.23
CA VAL A 481 3.27 -4.63 8.88
C VAL A 481 3.92 -4.57 7.50
N PHE A 482 3.54 -3.59 6.67
CA PHE A 482 4.10 -3.47 5.32
C PHE A 482 5.63 -3.30 5.32
N MET A 483 6.16 -2.58 6.31
CA MET A 483 7.60 -2.38 6.51
C MET A 483 8.41 -3.69 6.69
N HIS A 484 7.75 -4.80 7.06
CA HIS A 484 8.38 -6.12 7.14
C HIS A 484 8.25 -6.90 5.83
N LEU A 485 7.22 -6.61 5.02
CA LEU A 485 7.02 -7.21 3.70
C LEU A 485 7.96 -6.58 2.66
N ALA A 486 8.23 -5.28 2.76
CA ALA A 486 9.14 -4.56 1.87
C ALA A 486 10.15 -3.74 2.68
N PRO A 487 11.08 -4.37 3.42
CA PRO A 487 12.17 -3.64 4.05
C PRO A 487 13.17 -3.17 2.98
N ALA A 488 13.89 -2.08 3.23
CA ALA A 488 14.92 -1.62 2.31
C ALA A 488 16.07 -2.61 2.18
N TYR A 489 16.42 -3.28 3.29
CA TYR A 489 17.53 -4.24 3.34
C TYR A 489 17.17 -5.45 4.21
N GLY A 490 17.93 -6.55 4.05
CA GLY A 490 17.78 -7.76 4.87
C GLY A 490 16.68 -8.74 4.43
N GLY A 491 15.97 -8.46 3.33
CA GLY A 491 14.99 -9.38 2.74
C GLY A 491 13.61 -9.34 3.37
N SER A 492 12.60 -9.78 2.62
CA SER A 492 11.17 -9.71 2.98
C SER A 492 10.75 -10.80 3.97
N ILE A 493 9.84 -10.46 4.89
CA ILE A 493 9.07 -11.41 5.71
C ILE A 493 7.59 -11.22 5.41
N ASP A 494 6.90 -12.31 5.00
CA ASP A 494 5.45 -12.31 4.77
C ASP A 494 4.66 -12.33 6.09
N VAL A 495 4.76 -11.23 6.85
CA VAL A 495 3.98 -10.99 8.07
C VAL A 495 2.46 -10.98 7.79
N PRO A 496 1.94 -10.32 6.74
CA PRO A 496 0.51 -10.38 6.43
C PRO A 496 0.00 -11.81 6.24
N GLY A 497 0.76 -12.65 5.53
CA GLY A 497 0.46 -14.07 5.38
C GLY A 497 0.45 -14.83 6.72
N LYS A 498 1.43 -14.57 7.59
CA LYS A 498 1.48 -15.16 8.94
C LYS A 498 0.26 -14.74 9.79
N ILE A 499 -0.20 -13.48 9.69
CA ILE A 499 -1.40 -13.00 10.38
C ILE A 499 -2.65 -13.75 9.91
N ILE A 500 -2.86 -13.85 8.60
CA ILE A 500 -3.98 -14.58 8.02
C ILE A 500 -3.95 -16.06 8.44
N LEU A 501 -2.79 -16.71 8.31
CA LEU A 501 -2.64 -18.12 8.66
C LEU A 501 -2.76 -18.38 10.17
N SER A 502 -2.43 -17.42 11.03
CA SER A 502 -2.64 -17.60 12.47
C SER A 502 -4.13 -17.80 12.80
N HIS A 503 -5.04 -17.19 12.02
CA HIS A 503 -6.49 -17.32 12.22
C HIS A 503 -7.05 -18.58 11.61
N PHE A 504 -6.70 -18.85 10.35
CA PHE A 504 -7.31 -19.95 9.60
C PHE A 504 -6.52 -21.28 9.72
N LYS A 505 -5.23 -21.23 10.05
CA LYS A 505 -4.23 -22.32 9.94
C LYS A 505 -4.02 -22.80 8.50
N ARG A 506 -5.09 -23.03 7.74
CA ARG A 506 -5.10 -23.45 6.34
C ARG A 506 -6.22 -22.74 5.56
N PRO A 507 -6.07 -22.49 4.25
CA PRO A 507 -7.08 -21.81 3.42
C PRO A 507 -8.50 -22.38 3.48
N GLU A 508 -8.65 -23.71 3.50
CA GLU A 508 -9.94 -24.41 3.57
C GLU A 508 -10.73 -24.07 4.85
N ASN A 509 -10.04 -23.57 5.87
CA ASN A 509 -10.68 -23.07 7.09
C ASN A 509 -11.17 -21.64 6.99
N SER A 510 -11.15 -21.02 5.82
CA SER A 510 -11.84 -19.73 5.64
C SER A 510 -13.34 -19.87 5.38
N ARG A 511 -13.84 -21.08 5.15
CA ARG A 511 -15.23 -21.33 4.75
C ARG A 511 -15.87 -22.36 5.68
N ILE A 512 -17.14 -22.14 6.02
CA ILE A 512 -18.10 -23.11 6.57
C ILE A 512 -19.47 -22.81 6.00
#